data_AF-A0A962E2V3-F1
#
_entry.id   AF-A0A962E2V3-F1
#
_cell.length_a   1.000
_cell.length_b   1.000
_cell.length_c   1.000
_cell.angle_alpha   90.00
_cell.angle_beta   90.00
_cell.angle_gamma   90.00
#
_symmetry.space_group_name_H-M   'P 1'
#
loop_
_entity.id
_entity.type
_entity.pdbx_description
1 polymer ?
#
loop_
_entity_poly.entity_id
_entity_poly.type
_entity_poly.pdbx_seq_one_letter_code
_entity_poly.pdbx_strand_id
1 'polypeptide(L)'
;MTLWDSSFDGLSDDQIFELLDRALFVDLGQPEAKIEEDGERYWRFALLTNTGEHFDGYKVFAVRRDSCIHFLVQLPDDSIVSRVCDLSQVMVVLHEFLSWFRLVSAQPNGPMKLTGVPCHGPVFPAR
;
A
#
# COMPACT_ATOMS: atom_id res chain seq x y z
N MET A 1 -3.69 -11.01 11.96
CA MET A 1 -2.62 -10.24 11.32
C MET A 1 -3.01 -8.77 11.40
N THR A 2 -2.18 -7.94 12.03
CA THR A 2 -2.46 -6.51 12.25
C THR A 2 -1.54 -5.69 11.35
N LEU A 3 -2.08 -4.60 10.77
CA LEU A 3 -1.27 -3.59 10.08
C LEU A 3 -0.62 -2.63 11.08
N TRP A 4 -0.15 -3.14 12.21
CA TRP A 4 0.66 -2.39 13.17
C TRP A 4 1.78 -3.29 13.70
N ASP A 5 2.93 -2.71 14.01
CA ASP A 5 4.06 -3.33 14.69
C ASP A 5 4.49 -2.40 15.82
N SER A 6 4.87 -2.94 16.98
CA SER A 6 5.29 -2.12 18.12
C SER A 6 6.58 -1.35 17.87
N SER A 7 7.37 -1.72 16.86
CA SER A 7 8.53 -0.91 16.44
C SER A 7 8.14 0.47 15.89
N PHE A 8 6.85 0.69 15.58
CA PHE A 8 6.33 1.97 15.10
C PHE A 8 5.90 2.91 16.22
N ASP A 9 5.89 2.46 17.47
CA ASP A 9 5.40 3.24 18.60
C ASP A 9 6.26 4.50 18.79
N GLY A 10 5.61 5.67 18.73
CA GLY A 10 6.26 6.98 18.86
C GLY A 10 6.95 7.50 17.59
N LEU A 11 6.92 6.75 16.48
CA LEU A 11 7.47 7.18 15.19
C LEU A 11 6.47 8.01 14.37
N SER A 12 6.99 8.97 13.59
CA SER A 12 6.22 9.65 12.56
C SER A 12 5.97 8.76 11.33
N ASP A 13 5.03 9.16 10.48
CA ASP A 13 4.73 8.50 9.20
C ASP A 13 6.00 8.32 8.33
N ASP A 14 6.81 9.38 8.21
CA ASP A 14 8.04 9.35 7.43
C ASP A 14 9.09 8.41 8.06
N GLN A 15 9.21 8.41 9.39
CA GLN A 15 10.13 7.51 10.09
C GLN A 15 9.73 6.04 9.95
N ILE A 16 8.42 5.75 9.95
CA ILE A 16 7.90 4.40 9.69
C ILE A 16 8.18 4.01 8.23
N PHE A 17 7.97 4.91 7.29
CA PHE A 17 8.31 4.68 5.88
C PHE A 17 9.79 4.34 5.72
N GLU A 18 10.69 5.16 6.25
CA GLU A 18 12.14 4.92 6.18
C GLU A 18 12.57 3.62 6.86
N LEU A 19 11.90 3.23 7.95
CA LEU A 19 12.15 1.94 8.61
C LEU A 19 11.77 0.79 7.68
N LEU A 20 10.58 0.82 7.11
CA LEU A 20 10.08 -0.23 6.21
C LEU A 20 10.90 -0.30 4.92
N ASP A 21 11.22 0.84 4.32
CA ASP A 21 12.02 0.89 3.08
C ASP A 21 13.42 0.32 3.30
N ARG A 22 14.06 0.69 4.42
CA ARG A 22 15.37 0.14 4.79
C ARG A 22 15.33 -1.35 5.08
N ALA A 23 14.28 -1.82 5.76
CA ALA A 23 14.16 -3.22 6.15
C ALA A 23 13.85 -4.14 4.96
N LEU A 24 13.15 -3.64 3.93
CA LEU A 24 12.65 -4.46 2.84
C LEU A 24 13.39 -4.29 1.52
N PHE A 25 13.97 -3.12 1.25
CA PHE A 25 14.45 -2.78 -0.10
C PHE A 25 15.85 -2.18 -0.15
N VAL A 26 16.40 -1.67 0.96
CA VAL A 26 17.76 -1.11 0.96
C VAL A 26 18.77 -2.17 1.37
N ASP A 27 19.69 -2.50 0.47
CA ASP A 27 20.86 -3.32 0.82
C ASP A 27 21.83 -2.51 1.70
N LEU A 28 21.84 -2.84 2.98
CA LEU A 28 22.75 -2.24 3.97
C LEU A 28 23.94 -3.16 4.29
N GLY A 29 24.21 -4.19 3.47
CA GLY A 29 25.23 -5.20 3.71
C GLY A 29 24.90 -6.10 4.91
N GLN A 30 23.60 -6.30 5.17
CA GLN A 30 23.12 -7.11 6.28
C GLN A 30 23.31 -8.60 5.99
N PRO A 31 23.50 -9.46 7.01
CA PRO A 31 23.49 -10.90 6.83
C PRO A 31 22.15 -11.37 6.25
N GLU A 32 22.17 -12.41 5.40
CA GLU A 32 20.96 -12.98 4.77
C GLU A 32 19.86 -13.33 5.80
N ALA A 33 20.25 -13.90 6.95
CA ALA A 33 19.32 -14.23 8.03
C ALA A 33 18.56 -13.01 8.56
N LYS A 34 19.17 -11.81 8.52
CA LYS A 34 18.51 -10.57 8.96
C LYS A 34 17.53 -10.07 7.92
N ILE A 35 17.89 -10.17 6.64
CA ILE A 35 17.00 -9.84 5.50
C ILE A 35 15.76 -10.74 5.54
N GLU A 36 15.93 -12.03 5.81
CA GLU A 36 14.81 -12.98 5.94
C GLU A 36 13.91 -12.63 7.13
N GLU A 37 14.48 -12.39 8.31
CA GLU A 37 13.73 -11.97 9.51
C GLU A 37 12.91 -10.69 9.27
N ASP A 38 13.55 -9.67 8.69
CA ASP A 38 12.90 -8.39 8.41
C ASP A 38 11.85 -8.53 7.29
N GLY A 39 12.10 -9.38 6.29
CA GLY A 39 11.13 -9.76 5.27
C GLY A 39 9.88 -10.40 5.88
N GLU A 40 10.05 -11.45 6.69
CA GLU A 40 8.92 -12.12 7.36
C GLU A 40 8.13 -11.15 8.25
N ARG A 41 8.82 -10.25 8.93
CA ARG A 41 8.20 -9.27 9.82
C ARG A 41 7.47 -8.18 9.04
N TYR A 42 8.09 -7.56 8.05
CA TYR A 42 7.61 -6.30 7.48
C TYR A 42 6.92 -6.43 6.13
N TRP A 43 7.03 -7.56 5.43
CA TRP A 43 6.42 -7.72 4.10
C TRP A 43 4.91 -7.45 4.06
N ARG A 44 4.21 -7.70 5.16
CA ARG A 44 2.77 -7.44 5.31
C ARG A 44 2.34 -5.98 5.13
N PHE A 45 3.28 -5.04 5.29
CA PHE A 45 3.02 -3.62 5.13
C PHE A 45 3.23 -3.13 3.70
N ALA A 46 3.95 -3.91 2.88
CA ALA A 46 4.27 -3.58 1.51
C ALA A 46 3.01 -3.69 0.63
N LEU A 47 2.57 -2.58 0.05
CA LEU A 47 1.37 -2.50 -0.76
C LEU A 47 1.74 -1.98 -2.15
N LEU A 48 1.33 -2.67 -3.22
CA LEU A 48 1.63 -2.26 -4.60
C LEU A 48 3.14 -2.07 -4.91
N THR A 49 4.03 -2.70 -4.14
CA THR A 49 5.47 -2.74 -4.40
C THR A 49 5.81 -4.04 -5.12
N ASN A 50 6.33 -3.99 -6.35
CA ASN A 50 6.79 -5.21 -7.04
C ASN A 50 8.20 -5.58 -6.58
N THR A 51 8.35 -6.11 -5.35
CA THR A 51 9.66 -6.57 -4.85
C THR A 51 10.78 -5.52 -4.94
N GLY A 52 10.44 -4.23 -4.89
CA GLY A 52 11.39 -3.12 -5.03
C GLY A 52 11.48 -2.51 -6.44
N GLU A 53 10.89 -3.13 -7.48
CA GLU A 53 10.65 -2.45 -8.75
C GLU A 53 9.51 -1.44 -8.55
N HIS A 54 9.84 -0.16 -8.63
CA HIS A 54 8.88 0.93 -8.56
C HIS A 54 7.86 0.76 -9.70
N PHE A 55 6.59 0.51 -9.36
CA PHE A 55 5.52 0.80 -10.32
C PHE A 55 5.54 2.31 -10.53
N ASP A 56 5.99 2.76 -11.71
CA ASP A 56 6.00 4.15 -12.13
C ASP A 56 6.69 5.15 -11.17
N GLY A 57 7.70 4.70 -10.41
CA GLY A 57 8.42 5.56 -9.45
C GLY A 57 7.78 5.69 -8.06
N TYR A 58 6.75 4.88 -7.76
CA TYR A 58 6.09 4.91 -6.45
C TYR A 58 6.50 3.74 -5.55
N LYS A 59 6.54 4.00 -4.24
CA LYS A 59 6.53 2.96 -3.20
C LYS A 59 5.41 3.24 -2.22
N VAL A 60 4.65 2.22 -1.84
CA VAL A 60 3.52 2.39 -0.92
C VAL A 60 3.60 1.37 0.21
N PHE A 61 3.48 1.87 1.43
CA PHE A 61 3.23 1.05 2.62
C PHE A 61 1.87 1.37 3.20
N ALA A 62 1.22 0.38 3.81
CA ALA A 62 -0.03 0.56 4.52
C ALA A 62 0.13 0.18 5.99
N VAL A 63 -0.11 1.13 6.89
CA VAL A 63 -0.13 0.90 8.35
C VAL A 63 -1.46 1.35 8.93
N ARG A 64 -1.85 0.76 10.05
CA ARG A 64 -3.08 1.07 10.77
C ARG A 64 -2.76 1.73 12.09
N ARG A 65 -3.31 2.93 12.31
CA ARG A 65 -3.38 3.57 13.62
C ARG A 65 -4.84 3.76 14.00
N ASP A 66 -5.22 3.24 15.16
CA ASP A 66 -6.59 3.31 15.66
C ASP A 66 -7.62 2.79 14.64
N SER A 67 -8.53 3.66 14.19
CA SER A 67 -9.57 3.43 13.20
C SER A 67 -9.17 3.82 11.78
N CYS A 68 -7.92 4.20 11.55
CA CYS A 68 -7.45 4.72 10.27
C CYS A 68 -6.38 3.83 9.64
N ILE A 69 -6.37 3.78 8.31
CA ILE A 69 -5.25 3.28 7.51
C ILE A 69 -4.47 4.49 7.00
N HIS A 70 -3.17 4.49 7.23
CA HIS A 70 -2.22 5.43 6.68
C HIS A 70 -1.52 4.74 5.50
N PHE A 71 -1.72 5.27 4.30
CA PHE A 71 -0.94 4.92 3.14
C PHE A 71 0.26 5.86 3.06
N LEU A 72 1.45 5.32 3.32
CA LEU A 72 2.72 6.01 3.27
C LEU A 72 3.26 5.86 1.84
N VAL A 73 3.34 6.96 1.10
CA VAL A 73 3.63 6.95 -0.33
C VAL A 73 4.89 7.76 -0.59
N GLN A 74 5.90 7.14 -1.19
CA GLN A 74 6.97 7.87 -1.87
C GLN A 74 6.51 8.16 -3.30
N LEU A 75 6.56 9.44 -3.66
CA LEU A 75 6.27 9.94 -5.00
C LEU A 75 7.54 9.86 -5.89
N PRO A 76 7.42 10.03 -7.22
CA PRO A 76 8.56 9.97 -8.14
C PRO A 76 9.64 11.04 -7.92
N ASP A 77 9.34 12.10 -7.17
CA ASP A 77 10.29 13.14 -6.75
C ASP A 77 10.94 12.85 -5.39
N ASP A 78 10.82 11.62 -4.91
CA ASP A 78 11.29 11.11 -3.61
C ASP A 78 10.62 11.75 -2.39
N SER A 79 9.62 12.61 -2.58
CA SER A 79 8.85 13.13 -1.46
C SER A 79 7.96 12.04 -0.86
N ILE A 80 7.93 11.98 0.48
CA ILE A 80 7.07 11.07 1.22
C ILE A 80 5.81 11.83 1.62
N VAL A 81 4.66 11.21 1.38
CA VAL A 81 3.38 11.74 1.80
C VAL A 81 2.55 10.67 2.48
N SER A 82 1.82 11.07 3.53
CA SER A 82 0.83 10.21 4.16
C SER A 82 -0.57 10.53 3.63
N ARG A 83 -1.35 9.48 3.34
CA ARG A 83 -2.77 9.57 3.02
C ARG A 83 -3.54 8.76 4.06
N VAL A 84 -4.36 9.45 4.83
CA VAL A 84 -5.13 8.84 5.92
C VAL A 84 -6.55 8.58 5.44
N CYS A 85 -7.02 7.35 5.64
CA CYS A 85 -8.38 6.93 5.32
C CYS A 85 -9.01 6.22 6.51
N ASP A 86 -10.31 6.44 6.71
CA ASP A 86 -11.08 5.65 7.67
C ASP A 86 -11.10 4.17 7.25
N LEU A 87 -10.81 3.28 8.20
CA LEU A 87 -10.79 1.84 7.97
C LEU A 87 -12.14 1.35 7.43
N SER A 88 -13.25 1.89 7.92
CA SER A 88 -14.58 1.54 7.45
C SER A 88 -14.77 1.82 5.96
N GLN A 89 -14.27 2.96 5.47
CA GLN A 89 -14.34 3.33 4.06
C GLN A 89 -13.43 2.45 3.21
N VAL A 90 -12.20 2.18 3.68
CA VAL A 90 -11.28 1.26 3.00
C VAL A 90 -11.92 -0.12 2.85
N MET A 91 -12.57 -0.63 3.88
CA MET A 91 -13.25 -1.93 3.84
C MET A 91 -14.41 -1.96 2.85
N VAL A 92 -15.19 -0.86 2.74
CA VAL A 92 -16.26 -0.75 1.73
C VAL A 92 -15.67 -0.81 0.32
N VAL A 93 -14.66 0.00 0.02
CA VAL A 93 -14.03 0.04 -1.31
C VAL A 93 -13.40 -1.31 -1.68
N LEU A 94 -12.69 -1.95 -0.74
CA LEU A 94 -12.13 -3.28 -0.98
C LEU A 94 -13.21 -4.33 -1.24
N HIS A 95 -14.32 -4.28 -0.50
CA HIS A 95 -15.43 -5.20 -0.72
C HIS A 95 -16.09 -4.99 -2.09
N GLU A 96 -16.31 -3.74 -2.50
CA GLU A 96 -16.85 -3.40 -3.81
C GLU A 96 -15.91 -3.84 -4.94
N PHE A 97 -14.61 -3.57 -4.81
CA PHE A 97 -13.59 -4.01 -5.75
C PHE A 97 -13.57 -5.53 -5.90
N LEU A 98 -13.54 -6.28 -4.80
CA LEU A 98 -13.53 -7.74 -4.83
C LEU A 98 -14.81 -8.31 -5.44
N SER A 99 -15.96 -7.67 -5.18
CA SER A 99 -17.25 -8.06 -5.76
C SER A 99 -17.24 -7.87 -7.29
N TRP A 100 -16.78 -6.71 -7.75
CA TRP A 100 -16.60 -6.44 -9.18
C TRP A 100 -15.59 -7.41 -9.82
N PHE A 101 -14.44 -7.62 -9.20
CA PHE A 101 -13.37 -8.47 -9.72
C PHE A 101 -13.84 -9.92 -9.92
N ARG A 102 -14.62 -10.46 -8.96
CA ARG A 102 -15.21 -11.79 -9.07
C ARG A 102 -16.22 -11.87 -10.22
N LEU A 103 -17.06 -10.85 -10.37
CA LEU A 103 -18.08 -10.80 -11.43
C LEU A 103 -17.42 -10.83 -12.82
N VAL A 104 -16.38 -10.03 -13.04
CA VAL A 104 -15.68 -9.98 -14.34
C VAL A 104 -14.85 -11.24 -14.61
N SER A 105 -14.25 -11.83 -13.57
CA SER A 105 -13.44 -13.05 -13.70
C SER A 105 -14.27 -14.31 -13.98
N ALA A 106 -15.57 -14.30 -13.67
CA ALA A 106 -16.47 -15.43 -13.90
C ALA A 106 -17.01 -15.51 -15.35
N GLN A 107 -16.70 -14.54 -16.23
CA GLN A 107 -17.20 -14.54 -17.60
C GLN A 107 -16.34 -15.41 -18.54
N PRO A 108 -16.91 -16.41 -19.26
CA PRO A 108 -16.10 -17.45 -19.90
C PRO A 108 -15.38 -17.06 -21.21
N ASN A 109 -15.64 -15.91 -21.84
CA ASN A 109 -15.14 -15.66 -23.21
C ASN A 109 -14.84 -14.18 -23.51
N GLY A 110 -13.55 -13.86 -23.72
CA GLY A 110 -13.08 -12.68 -24.45
C GLY A 110 -11.94 -11.93 -23.73
N PRO A 111 -10.89 -11.46 -24.45
CA PRO A 111 -9.78 -10.74 -23.83
C PRO A 111 -10.31 -9.50 -23.13
N MET A 112 -9.85 -9.29 -21.89
CA MET A 112 -10.15 -8.12 -21.08
C MET A 112 -9.71 -6.86 -21.85
N LYS A 113 -10.62 -6.26 -22.62
CA LYS A 113 -10.42 -4.90 -23.10
C LYS A 113 -10.61 -4.01 -21.88
N LEU A 114 -9.50 -3.48 -21.36
CA LEU A 114 -9.50 -2.30 -20.50
C LEU A 114 -10.00 -1.10 -21.31
N THR A 115 -11.26 -1.12 -21.77
CA THR A 115 -11.93 0.09 -22.24
C THR A 115 -12.27 0.88 -20.99
N GLY A 116 -11.67 2.07 -20.88
CA GLY A 116 -11.77 2.98 -19.75
C GLY A 116 -13.14 2.94 -19.10
N VAL A 117 -13.18 2.41 -17.88
CA VAL A 117 -14.27 2.69 -16.96
C VAL A 117 -14.24 4.21 -16.75
N PRO A 118 -15.34 4.94 -16.99
CA PRO A 118 -15.38 6.33 -16.61
C PRO A 118 -15.26 6.37 -15.08
N CYS A 119 -14.11 6.81 -14.59
CA CYS A 119 -13.95 7.18 -13.20
C CYS A 119 -14.90 8.36 -12.94
N HIS A 120 -16.15 8.08 -12.61
CA HIS A 120 -17.00 9.05 -11.92
C HIS A 120 -16.49 9.11 -10.47
N GLY A 121 -15.32 9.72 -10.30
CA GLY A 121 -14.86 10.17 -9.00
C GLY A 121 -15.87 11.19 -8.43
N PRO A 122 -15.99 11.27 -7.11
CA PRO A 122 -16.82 12.30 -6.49
C PRO A 122 -16.30 13.69 -6.91
N VAL A 123 -17.17 14.48 -7.52
CA VAL A 123 -16.91 15.90 -7.80
C VAL A 123 -16.97 16.63 -6.47
N PHE A 124 -15.81 16.99 -5.92
CA PHE A 124 -15.74 17.91 -4.80
C PHE A 124 -16.01 19.33 -5.30
N PRO A 125 -16.95 20.08 -4.70
CA PRO A 125 -17.14 21.48 -5.03
C PRO A 125 -15.92 22.28 -4.55
N ALA A 126 -15.33 23.05 -5.45
CA ALA A 126 -14.30 24.02 -5.11
C ALA A 126 -14.86 25.04 -4.10
N ARG A 127 -14.13 25.23 -2.99
CA ARG A 127 -14.19 26.42 -2.15
C ARG A 127 -12.79 26.92 -1.93
#